data_AF-A0A6J4UI51-F1
#
_entry.id   AF-A0A6J4UI51-F1
#
_cell.length_a   1.000
_cell.length_b   1.000
_cell.length_c   1.000
_cell.angle_alpha   90.00
_cell.angle_beta   90.00
_cell.angle_gamma   90.00
#
_symmetry.space_group_name_H-M   'P 1'
#
loop_
_entity.id
_entity.type
_entity.pdbx_description
1 polymer ?
#
loop_
_entity_poly.entity_id
_entity_poly.type
_entity_poly.pdbx_seq_one_letter_code
_entity_poly.pdbx_strand_id
1 'polypeptide(L)'
;MLYRNEVKGPPGRGTIAIGTCPFMPPITRTIARGGTHEIEIKRSRFICSLERTADEASARAFIEATRRRFWDASHNCIAFRIGDRGDIQRSSDDGEPSGTAGAPMLDVLRKRDLVDLTAVVTRYFGGTLLGAGGLVRAYGGAVSEAVHAIGIVERHPRHRLDVSIGYDDAGRFEHAIRTSAWDLANVVYGDTHATFMLHVDTSRLHDVEAWIAELTNGTARVSRADVIWVDVPVIAAATRQAN
;
A
#
# COMPACT_ATOMS: atom_id res chain seq x y z
N MET A 1 -30.61 -5.86 7.26
CA MET A 1 -31.72 -6.16 6.32
C MET A 1 -31.23 -5.78 4.93
N LEU A 2 -30.69 -6.77 4.20
CA LEU A 2 -30.01 -6.56 2.91
C LEU A 2 -31.08 -6.43 1.82
N TYR A 3 -31.15 -5.27 1.15
CA TYR A 3 -31.97 -5.10 -0.04
C TYR A 3 -31.21 -5.70 -1.25
N ARG A 4 -31.68 -6.86 -1.75
CA ARG A 4 -31.34 -7.33 -3.09
C ARG A 4 -32.10 -6.46 -4.09
N ASN A 5 -31.41 -5.58 -4.80
CA ASN A 5 -31.95 -4.97 -6.01
C ASN A 5 -31.49 -5.81 -7.20
N GLU A 6 -32.36 -6.70 -7.66
CA GLU A 6 -32.23 -7.35 -8.96
C GLU A 6 -32.56 -6.33 -10.06
N VAL A 7 -31.56 -5.88 -10.81
CA VAL A 7 -31.80 -5.13 -12.04
C VAL A 7 -32.04 -6.15 -13.16
N LYS A 8 -33.30 -6.35 -13.54
CA LYS A 8 -33.66 -7.18 -14.70
C LYS A 8 -33.21 -6.49 -16.00
N GLY A 9 -32.14 -7.00 -16.60
CA GLY A 9 -31.81 -6.71 -17.99
C GLY A 9 -32.86 -7.29 -18.96
N PRO A 10 -32.91 -6.82 -20.22
CA PRO A 10 -33.82 -7.36 -21.24
C PRO A 10 -33.60 -8.86 -21.45
N PRO A 11 -34.65 -9.63 -21.79
CA PRO A 11 -34.58 -11.09 -21.86
C PRO A 11 -33.60 -11.53 -22.95
N GLY A 12 -32.61 -12.35 -22.58
CA GLY A 12 -31.61 -12.94 -23.49
C GLY A 12 -30.15 -12.47 -23.31
N ARG A 13 -29.84 -11.62 -22.32
CA ARG A 13 -28.45 -11.19 -22.02
C ARG A 13 -27.95 -11.79 -20.71
N GLY A 14 -26.68 -12.18 -20.68
CA GLY A 14 -26.03 -12.83 -19.53
C GLY A 14 -26.31 -12.11 -18.21
N THR A 15 -26.49 -12.89 -17.13
CA THR A 15 -26.77 -12.35 -15.80
C THR A 15 -25.54 -11.62 -15.26
N ILE A 16 -25.61 -10.29 -15.16
CA ILE A 16 -24.65 -9.49 -14.40
C ILE A 16 -25.02 -9.65 -12.92
N ALA A 17 -24.28 -10.48 -12.19
CA ALA A 17 -24.41 -10.56 -10.74
C ALA A 17 -23.70 -9.35 -10.13
N ILE A 18 -24.46 -8.26 -9.91
CA ILE A 18 -23.95 -7.05 -9.25
C ILE A 18 -23.82 -7.35 -7.75
N GLY A 19 -22.69 -7.91 -7.34
CA GLY A 19 -22.29 -7.88 -5.94
C GLY A 19 -22.14 -6.42 -5.52
N THR A 20 -22.90 -5.97 -4.52
CA THR A 20 -22.65 -4.68 -3.88
C THR A 20 -21.31 -4.77 -3.18
N CYS A 21 -20.24 -4.26 -3.79
CA CYS A 21 -18.97 -4.09 -3.10
C CYS A 21 -19.15 -2.90 -2.14
N PRO A 22 -19.20 -3.14 -0.82
CA PRO A 22 -19.43 -2.07 0.14
C PRO A 22 -18.18 -1.19 0.20
N PHE A 23 -18.37 0.13 0.37
CA PHE A 23 -17.36 1.14 0.71
C PHE A 23 -15.94 0.92 0.17
N MET A 24 -15.58 1.65 -0.89
CA MET A 24 -14.18 1.71 -1.33
C MET A 24 -13.34 2.38 -0.24
N PRO A 25 -12.27 1.75 0.26
CA PRO A 25 -11.38 2.40 1.21
C PRO A 25 -10.72 3.63 0.56
N PRO A 26 -10.23 4.60 1.36
CA PRO A 26 -9.56 5.77 0.81
C PRO A 26 -8.21 5.39 0.20
N ILE A 27 -7.68 6.26 -0.67
CA ILE A 27 -6.27 6.18 -1.09
C ILE A 27 -5.41 6.41 0.15
N THR A 28 -4.46 5.51 0.39
CA THR A 28 -3.50 5.63 1.49
C THR A 28 -2.09 5.78 0.97
N ARG A 29 -1.17 6.22 1.81
CA ARG A 29 0.24 6.38 1.43
C ARG A 29 1.12 5.54 2.36
N THR A 30 2.07 4.82 1.77
CA THR A 30 3.01 4.00 2.53
C THR A 30 4.38 3.92 1.82
N ILE A 31 5.34 3.24 2.42
CA ILE A 31 6.66 2.99 1.82
C ILE A 31 6.56 2.01 0.65
N ALA A 32 7.40 2.14 -0.38
CA ALA A 32 7.34 1.28 -1.57
C ALA A 32 7.65 -0.20 -1.27
N ARG A 33 8.52 -0.46 -0.30
CA ARG A 33 8.94 -1.80 0.14
C ARG A 33 9.55 -1.73 1.54
N GLY A 34 9.74 -2.88 2.20
CA GLY A 34 10.61 -2.95 3.37
C GLY A 34 12.07 -2.67 3.02
N GLY A 35 12.85 -2.19 3.98
CA GLY A 35 14.26 -1.86 3.76
C GLY A 35 14.94 -1.24 4.96
N THR A 36 16.24 -0.98 4.81
CA THR A 36 17.08 -0.38 5.86
C THR A 36 17.91 0.76 5.29
N HIS A 37 18.08 1.83 6.06
CA HIS A 37 18.99 2.93 5.75
C HIS A 37 19.77 3.32 7.00
N GLU A 38 21.06 3.62 6.85
CA GLU A 38 21.95 3.96 7.96
C GLU A 38 22.48 5.38 7.81
N ILE A 39 22.50 6.10 8.93
CA ILE A 39 23.19 7.39 9.06
C ILE A 39 24.16 7.36 10.23
N GLU A 40 25.23 8.15 10.15
CA GLU A 40 26.19 8.33 11.24
C GLU A 40 26.21 9.80 11.69
N ILE A 41 26.06 10.04 13.00
CA ILE A 41 26.10 11.38 13.60
C ILE A 41 27.00 11.33 14.84
N LYS A 42 28.08 12.11 14.82
CA LYS A 42 29.09 12.14 15.91
C LYS A 42 29.51 10.72 16.32
N ARG A 43 29.88 9.89 15.34
CA ARG A 43 30.28 8.48 15.52
C ARG A 43 29.19 7.54 16.05
N SER A 44 27.99 8.05 16.35
CA SER A 44 26.84 7.22 16.70
C SER A 44 26.17 6.78 15.40
N ARG A 45 25.90 5.48 15.26
CA ARG A 45 25.24 4.91 14.09
C ARG A 45 23.76 4.76 14.36
N PHE A 46 22.93 5.15 13.40
CA PHE A 46 21.47 5.04 13.45
C PHE A 46 21.00 4.26 12.23
N ILE A 47 20.57 3.03 12.43
CA ILE A 47 20.08 2.13 11.39
C ILE A 47 18.56 2.14 11.47
N CYS A 48 17.90 2.77 10.51
CA CYS A 48 16.45 2.77 10.39
C CYS A 48 16.00 1.59 9.54
N SER A 49 15.28 0.65 10.16
CA SER A 49 14.60 -0.46 9.51
C SER A 49 13.13 -0.13 9.35
N LEU A 50 12.60 -0.26 8.14
CA LEU A 50 11.22 0.03 7.78
C LEU A 50 10.58 -1.23 7.17
N GLU A 51 9.33 -1.51 7.54
CA GLU A 51 8.55 -2.61 6.98
C GLU A 51 7.07 -2.23 6.87
N ARG A 52 6.39 -2.77 5.86
CA ARG A 52 4.94 -2.64 5.74
C ARG A 52 4.27 -3.58 6.74
N THR A 53 3.40 -3.02 7.57
CA THR A 53 2.73 -3.75 8.65
C THR A 53 1.28 -3.31 8.69
N ALA A 54 0.38 -4.22 8.29
CA ALA A 54 -1.05 -3.93 8.17
C ALA A 54 -1.81 -3.99 9.50
N ASP A 55 -1.19 -4.52 10.55
CA ASP A 55 -1.81 -4.71 11.85
C ASP A 55 -0.77 -4.69 13.00
N GLU A 56 -1.24 -4.60 14.24
CA GLU A 56 -0.34 -4.57 15.40
C GLU A 56 0.45 -5.88 15.58
N ALA A 57 -0.04 -6.99 15.01
CA ALA A 57 0.63 -8.28 15.10
C ALA A 57 1.88 -8.35 14.21
N SER A 58 1.76 -7.95 12.95
CA SER A 58 2.86 -7.79 12.00
C SER A 58 3.86 -6.73 12.47
N ALA A 59 3.40 -5.61 13.02
CA ALA A 59 4.27 -4.60 13.63
C ALA A 59 5.11 -5.18 14.77
N ARG A 60 4.48 -5.88 15.72
CA ARG A 60 5.17 -6.53 16.84
C ARG A 60 6.15 -7.60 16.37
N ALA A 61 5.77 -8.43 15.40
CA ALA A 61 6.65 -9.45 14.84
C ALA A 61 7.91 -8.82 14.21
N PHE A 62 7.76 -7.73 13.46
CA PHE A 62 8.86 -7.00 12.86
C PHE A 62 9.78 -6.34 13.90
N ILE A 63 9.20 -5.71 14.93
CA ILE A 63 9.97 -5.12 16.04
C ILE A 63 10.82 -6.18 16.72
N GLU A 64 10.24 -7.33 17.07
CA GLU A 64 10.96 -8.41 17.74
C GLU A 64 12.03 -9.04 16.85
N ALA A 65 11.76 -9.21 15.55
CA ALA A 65 12.76 -9.67 14.60
C ALA A 65 13.95 -8.70 14.50
N THR A 66 13.68 -7.39 14.46
CA THR A 66 14.71 -6.35 14.39
C THR A 66 15.54 -6.29 15.68
N ARG A 67 14.89 -6.38 16.85
CA ARG A 67 15.57 -6.46 18.15
C ARG A 67 16.47 -7.68 18.27
N ARG A 68 16.05 -8.84 17.76
CA ARG A 68 16.89 -10.05 17.73
C ARG A 68 18.08 -9.88 16.78
N ARG A 69 17.86 -9.25 15.64
CA ARG A 69 18.92 -8.98 14.65
C ARG A 69 19.98 -8.03 15.22
N PHE A 70 19.57 -7.01 15.96
CA PHE A 70 20.43 -6.00 16.58
C PHE A 70 20.37 -6.08 18.11
N TRP A 71 20.61 -7.28 18.65
CA TRP A 71 20.50 -7.57 20.07
C TRP A 71 21.55 -6.86 20.94
N ASP A 72 22.67 -6.47 20.33
CA ASP A 72 23.80 -5.78 20.96
C ASP A 72 23.73 -4.25 20.83
N ALA A 73 22.66 -3.72 20.23
CA ALA A 73 22.46 -2.29 20.08
C ALA A 73 22.18 -1.59 21.42
N SER A 74 22.49 -0.30 21.47
CA SER A 74 22.22 0.52 22.66
C SER A 74 20.72 0.72 22.88
N HIS A 75 20.00 1.03 21.80
CA HIS A 75 18.55 1.27 21.80
C HIS A 75 17.94 0.83 20.47
N ASN A 76 16.72 0.29 20.51
CA ASN A 76 15.87 -0.04 19.38
C ASN A 76 14.54 0.71 19.52
N CYS A 77 14.57 2.01 19.24
CA CYS A 77 13.41 2.88 19.35
C CYS A 77 12.42 2.59 18.21
N ILE A 78 11.13 2.72 18.47
CA ILE A 78 10.08 2.35 17.52
C ILE A 78 9.10 3.48 17.25
N ALA A 79 8.50 3.46 16.06
CA ALA A 79 7.30 4.22 15.73
C ALA A 79 6.51 3.47 14.64
N PHE A 80 5.19 3.38 14.79
CA PHE A 80 4.34 2.83 13.74
C PHE A 80 3.00 3.56 13.65
N ARG A 81 2.41 3.53 12.46
CA ARG A 81 1.05 4.01 12.15
C ARG A 81 0.35 2.94 11.34
N ILE A 82 -0.82 2.49 11.78
CA ILE A 82 -1.61 1.41 11.18
C ILE A 82 -3.06 1.86 11.01
N GLY A 83 -3.69 1.42 9.92
CA GLY A 83 -5.04 1.76 9.53
C GLY A 83 -5.07 2.89 8.51
N ASP A 84 -6.16 3.00 7.78
CA ASP A 84 -6.30 3.92 6.64
C ASP A 84 -6.02 5.38 6.99
N ARG A 85 -6.27 5.78 8.24
CA ARG A 85 -5.98 7.13 8.76
C ARG A 85 -4.86 7.16 9.79
N GLY A 86 -4.18 6.03 9.98
CA GLY A 86 -3.27 5.80 11.09
C GLY A 86 -4.01 5.82 12.41
N ASP A 87 -5.12 5.11 12.50
CA ASP A 87 -5.99 5.05 13.69
C ASP A 87 -5.24 4.50 14.92
N ILE A 88 -4.30 3.59 14.67
CA ILE A 88 -3.41 3.04 15.69
C ILE A 88 -2.02 3.63 15.48
N GLN A 89 -1.51 4.29 16.51
CA GLN A 89 -0.17 4.87 16.48
C GLN A 89 0.53 4.60 17.80
N ARG A 90 1.77 4.12 17.73
CA ARG A 90 2.61 3.94 18.93
C ARG A 90 4.03 4.35 18.63
N SER A 91 4.73 4.74 19.69
CA SER A 91 6.16 5.02 19.67
C SER A 91 6.79 4.64 21.00
N SER A 92 8.08 4.35 21.00
CA SER A 92 8.86 4.06 22.21
C SER A 92 10.28 4.57 22.06
N ASP A 93 10.79 5.18 23.13
CA ASP A 93 12.17 5.67 23.21
C ASP A 93 13.18 4.57 23.60
N ASP A 94 12.73 3.36 23.99
CA ASP A 94 13.58 2.20 24.29
C ASP A 94 14.81 2.49 25.18
N GLY A 95 14.63 3.34 26.21
CA GLY A 95 15.69 3.72 27.15
C GLY A 95 16.43 5.02 26.80
N GLU A 96 16.16 5.62 25.64
CA GLU A 96 16.55 7.02 25.38
C GLU A 96 15.78 7.98 26.30
N PRO A 97 16.27 9.22 26.50
CA PRO A 97 15.52 10.25 27.22
C PRO A 97 14.12 10.44 26.62
N SER A 98 13.12 10.55 27.50
CA SER A 98 11.70 10.61 27.13
C SER A 98 11.42 11.67 26.06
N GLY A 99 10.75 11.25 24.99
CA GLY A 99 10.33 12.11 23.88
C GLY A 99 11.44 12.48 22.90
N THR A 100 12.64 11.90 23.03
CA THR A 100 13.78 12.26 22.16
C THR A 100 14.01 11.32 20.98
N ALA A 101 13.31 10.18 20.92
CA ALA A 101 13.49 9.17 19.86
C ALA A 101 12.16 8.80 19.18
N GLY A 102 11.28 8.10 19.89
CA GLY A 102 10.05 7.55 19.32
C GLY A 102 9.07 8.63 18.82
N ALA A 103 8.88 9.70 19.57
CA ALA A 103 7.99 10.79 19.17
C ALA A 103 8.47 11.51 17.88
N PRO A 104 9.76 11.91 17.76
CA PRO A 104 10.31 12.44 16.51
C PRO A 104 10.16 11.50 15.30
N MET A 105 10.35 10.19 15.50
CA MET A 105 10.13 9.18 14.45
C MET A 105 8.66 9.17 13.98
N LEU A 106 7.72 9.14 14.94
CA LEU A 106 6.29 9.12 14.65
C LEU A 106 5.83 10.41 13.94
N ASP A 107 6.39 11.56 14.32
CA ASP A 107 6.09 12.84 13.68
C ASP A 107 6.48 12.86 12.20
N VAL A 108 7.55 12.19 11.80
CA VAL A 108 7.93 12.06 10.39
C VAL A 108 6.87 11.26 9.62
N LEU A 109 6.41 10.14 10.19
CA LEU A 109 5.36 9.32 9.58
C LEU A 109 4.05 10.11 9.43
N ARG A 110 3.68 10.90 10.45
CA ARG A 110 2.49 11.77 10.42
C ARG A 110 2.59 12.87 9.37
N LYS A 111 3.69 13.63 9.36
CA LYS A 111 3.87 14.77 8.45
C LYS A 111 3.89 14.35 6.97
N ARG A 112 4.31 13.13 6.70
CA ARG A 112 4.31 12.53 5.34
C ARG A 112 3.04 11.74 5.02
N ASP A 113 2.10 11.69 5.97
CA ASP A 113 0.87 10.92 5.94
C ASP A 113 1.05 9.43 5.60
N LEU A 114 2.09 8.82 6.18
CA LEU A 114 2.42 7.41 5.97
C LEU A 114 1.67 6.52 6.96
N VAL A 115 1.03 5.47 6.45
CA VAL A 115 0.29 4.47 7.21
C VAL A 115 0.67 3.04 6.81
N ASP A 116 0.21 2.07 7.59
CA ASP A 116 0.49 0.63 7.46
C ASP A 116 1.99 0.31 7.40
N LEU A 117 2.76 0.95 8.28
CA LEU A 117 4.20 0.72 8.37
C LEU A 117 4.72 0.84 9.80
N THR A 118 5.83 0.14 10.03
CA THR A 118 6.61 0.18 11.27
C THR A 118 8.04 0.61 10.97
N ALA A 119 8.54 1.54 11.79
CA ALA A 119 9.92 1.98 11.82
C ALA A 119 10.58 1.55 13.12
N VAL A 120 11.78 0.96 13.01
CA VAL A 120 12.67 0.67 14.13
C VAL A 120 13.99 1.35 13.85
N VAL A 121 14.42 2.26 14.74
CA VAL A 121 15.74 2.88 14.64
C VAL A 121 16.63 2.27 15.70
N THR A 122 17.59 1.47 15.23
CA THR A 122 18.63 0.85 16.02
C THR A 122 19.79 1.82 16.16
N ARG A 123 20.18 2.12 17.40
CA ARG A 123 21.30 3.02 17.70
C ARG A 123 22.48 2.27 18.31
N TYR A 124 23.67 2.55 17.81
CA TYR A 124 24.94 2.23 18.47
C TYR A 124 25.61 3.53 18.94
N PHE A 125 25.87 3.64 20.25
CA PHE A 125 26.48 4.84 20.82
C PHE A 125 27.94 5.04 20.38
N GLY A 126 28.25 6.24 19.88
CA GLY A 126 29.58 6.59 19.36
C GLY A 126 30.57 7.18 20.35
N GLY A 127 30.27 7.18 21.65
CA GLY A 127 31.13 7.77 22.69
C GLY A 127 30.96 9.27 22.90
N THR A 128 30.14 9.97 22.09
CA THR A 128 29.85 11.41 22.24
C THR A 128 28.35 11.65 22.41
N LEU A 129 27.97 12.37 23.46
CA LEU A 129 26.57 12.73 23.71
C LEU A 129 26.05 13.72 22.65
N LEU A 130 24.82 13.50 22.19
CA LEU A 130 24.14 14.36 21.22
C LEU A 130 23.31 15.48 21.90
N GLY A 131 22.95 15.29 23.17
CA GLY A 131 21.94 16.11 23.86
C GLY A 131 20.53 15.86 23.33
N ALA A 132 19.50 16.31 24.07
CA ALA A 132 18.10 16.02 23.73
C ALA A 132 17.72 16.49 22.32
N GLY A 133 18.05 17.75 21.96
CA GLY A 133 17.78 18.28 20.63
C GLY A 133 18.57 17.58 19.51
N GLY A 134 19.75 17.05 19.82
CA GLY A 134 20.54 16.26 18.87
C GLY A 134 19.92 14.89 18.60
N LEU A 135 19.41 14.22 19.65
CA LEU A 135 18.69 12.95 19.52
C LEU A 135 17.40 13.11 18.71
N VAL A 136 16.60 14.15 19.01
CA VAL A 136 15.38 14.46 18.26
C VAL A 136 15.65 14.58 16.76
N ARG A 137 16.70 15.31 16.38
CA ARG A 137 17.09 15.47 14.97
C ARG A 137 17.65 14.18 14.38
N ALA A 138 18.41 13.41 15.14
CA ALA A 138 19.00 12.15 14.67
C ALA A 138 17.93 11.10 14.36
N TYR A 139 17.00 10.86 15.28
CA TYR A 139 15.94 9.85 15.12
C TYR A 139 14.93 10.24 14.04
N GLY A 140 14.46 11.48 14.03
CA GLY A 140 13.60 11.97 12.95
C GLY A 140 14.32 11.98 11.59
N GLY A 141 15.58 12.40 11.58
CA GLY A 141 16.43 12.39 10.38
C GLY A 141 16.60 10.99 9.79
N ALA A 142 16.91 9.99 10.63
CA ALA A 142 17.09 8.60 10.21
C ALA A 142 15.85 8.05 9.51
N VAL A 143 14.65 8.26 10.08
CA VAL A 143 13.38 7.83 9.44
C VAL A 143 13.13 8.62 8.15
N SER A 144 13.36 9.93 8.16
CA SER A 144 13.14 10.80 7.01
C SER A 144 14.00 10.40 5.81
N GLU A 145 15.28 10.09 6.03
CA GLU A 145 16.20 9.61 5.01
C GLU A 145 15.87 8.19 4.55
N ALA A 146 15.53 7.29 5.48
CA ALA A 146 15.14 5.92 5.14
C ALA A 146 13.89 5.88 4.25
N VAL A 147 12.86 6.67 4.58
CA VAL A 147 11.66 6.82 3.75
C VAL A 147 12.01 7.39 2.37
N HIS A 148 12.93 8.35 2.30
CA HIS A 148 13.36 8.90 1.02
C HIS A 148 14.08 7.86 0.15
N ALA A 149 15.02 7.09 0.74
CA ALA A 149 15.78 6.07 0.04
C ALA A 149 14.91 4.89 -0.44
N ILE A 150 13.93 4.48 0.38
CA ILE A 150 13.01 3.38 0.05
C ILE A 150 11.97 3.82 -0.98
N GLY A 151 11.53 5.08 -0.91
CA GLY A 151 10.47 5.63 -1.73
C GLY A 151 9.08 5.42 -1.12
N ILE A 152 8.13 6.20 -1.64
CA ILE A 152 6.75 6.24 -1.19
C ILE A 152 5.84 5.83 -2.35
N VAL A 153 4.76 5.11 -2.03
CA VAL A 153 3.67 4.82 -2.96
C VAL A 153 2.35 5.30 -2.38
N GLU A 154 1.43 5.66 -3.26
CA GLU A 154 0.01 5.73 -2.95
C GLU A 154 -0.63 4.38 -3.30
N ARG A 155 -1.43 3.86 -2.39
CA ARG A 155 -2.19 2.63 -2.60
C ARG A 155 -3.57 3.03 -3.08
N HIS A 156 -3.86 2.70 -4.33
CA HIS A 156 -5.12 2.98 -4.98
C HIS A 156 -6.00 1.74 -4.91
N PRO A 157 -7.16 1.82 -4.25
CA PRO A 157 -8.06 0.69 -4.19
C PRO A 157 -8.86 0.61 -5.49
N ARG A 158 -8.85 -0.55 -6.12
CA ARG A 158 -9.48 -0.85 -7.40
C ARG A 158 -10.46 -2.00 -7.23
N HIS A 159 -11.50 -2.01 -8.05
CA HIS A 159 -12.32 -3.21 -8.18
C HIS A 159 -11.60 -4.22 -9.06
N ARG A 160 -11.60 -5.48 -8.63
CA ARG A 160 -11.27 -6.58 -9.53
C ARG A 160 -12.53 -7.05 -10.24
N LEU A 161 -12.50 -7.08 -11.57
CA LEU A 161 -13.53 -7.69 -12.39
C LEU A 161 -12.97 -8.95 -13.02
N ASP A 162 -13.67 -10.06 -12.78
CA ASP A 162 -13.39 -11.34 -13.41
C ASP A 162 -14.40 -11.53 -14.55
N VAL A 163 -13.91 -11.51 -15.79
CA VAL A 163 -14.72 -11.57 -17.02
C VAL A 163 -14.51 -12.92 -17.69
N SER A 164 -15.51 -13.79 -17.62
CA SER A 164 -15.49 -15.12 -18.21
C SER A 164 -16.13 -15.12 -19.60
N ILE A 165 -15.38 -15.58 -20.60
CA ILE A 165 -15.76 -15.56 -22.02
C ILE A 165 -15.44 -16.92 -22.65
N GLY A 166 -16.39 -17.47 -23.43
CA GLY A 166 -16.17 -18.69 -24.21
C GLY A 166 -15.06 -18.52 -25.25
N TYR A 167 -14.41 -19.62 -25.64
CA TYR A 167 -13.26 -19.58 -26.54
C TYR A 167 -13.53 -18.96 -27.91
N ASP A 168 -14.78 -19.02 -28.39
CA ASP A 168 -15.21 -18.43 -29.66
C ASP A 168 -14.99 -16.91 -29.71
N ASP A 169 -15.15 -16.22 -28.57
CA ASP A 169 -15.00 -14.77 -28.46
C ASP A 169 -13.72 -14.35 -27.72
N ALA A 170 -13.04 -15.28 -27.04
CA ALA A 170 -11.89 -14.99 -26.18
C ALA A 170 -10.72 -14.31 -26.92
N GLY A 171 -10.39 -14.76 -28.13
CA GLY A 171 -9.31 -14.16 -28.91
C GLY A 171 -9.58 -12.72 -29.33
N ARG A 172 -10.83 -12.43 -29.74
CA ARG A 172 -11.27 -11.07 -30.10
C ARG A 172 -11.21 -10.15 -28.87
N PHE A 173 -11.72 -10.64 -27.73
CA PHE A 173 -11.72 -9.89 -26.49
C PHE A 173 -10.30 -9.62 -25.99
N GLU A 174 -9.42 -10.62 -26.01
CA GLU A 174 -8.03 -10.49 -25.58
C GLU A 174 -7.27 -9.44 -26.43
N HIS A 175 -7.46 -9.46 -27.74
CA HIS A 175 -6.88 -8.44 -28.60
C HIS A 175 -7.38 -7.04 -28.22
N ALA A 176 -8.70 -6.89 -28.13
CA ALA A 176 -9.31 -5.60 -27.85
C ALA A 176 -8.88 -5.04 -26.49
N ILE A 177 -8.86 -5.86 -25.44
CA ILE A 177 -8.49 -5.39 -24.10
C ILE A 177 -7.02 -4.97 -24.03
N ARG A 178 -6.11 -5.70 -24.70
CA ARG A 178 -4.68 -5.37 -24.75
C ARG A 178 -4.40 -4.07 -25.51
N THR A 179 -5.29 -3.69 -26.43
CA THR A 179 -5.22 -2.42 -27.17
C THR A 179 -6.04 -1.29 -26.53
N SER A 180 -6.75 -1.58 -25.44
CA SER A 180 -7.61 -0.62 -24.76
C SER A 180 -6.87 0.15 -23.66
N ALA A 181 -7.58 1.09 -23.04
CA ALA A 181 -7.12 1.80 -21.84
C ALA A 181 -7.46 1.06 -20.54
N TRP A 182 -7.90 -0.20 -20.61
CA TRP A 182 -8.23 -1.04 -19.45
C TRP A 182 -7.02 -1.84 -18.99
N ASP A 183 -6.83 -1.91 -17.68
CA ASP A 183 -5.72 -2.65 -17.08
C ASP A 183 -6.06 -4.15 -17.01
N LEU A 184 -5.53 -4.93 -17.94
CA LEU A 184 -5.59 -6.39 -17.91
C LEU A 184 -4.50 -6.93 -16.99
N ALA A 185 -4.91 -7.38 -15.79
CA ALA A 185 -4.02 -7.89 -14.77
C ALA A 185 -3.53 -9.31 -15.08
N ASN A 186 -4.42 -10.19 -15.50
CA ASN A 186 -4.10 -11.60 -15.75
C ASN A 186 -5.18 -12.28 -16.62
N VAL A 187 -4.83 -13.42 -17.22
CA VAL A 187 -5.74 -14.29 -17.99
C VAL A 187 -5.57 -15.72 -17.52
N VAL A 188 -6.67 -16.40 -17.23
CA VAL A 188 -6.69 -17.82 -16.86
C VAL A 188 -7.54 -18.58 -17.87
N TYR A 189 -6.95 -19.59 -18.49
CA TYR A 189 -7.64 -20.46 -19.44
C TYR A 189 -8.14 -21.71 -18.71
N GLY A 190 -9.46 -21.85 -18.59
CA GLY A 190 -10.10 -23.03 -18.00
C GLY A 190 -10.60 -24.00 -19.08
N ASP A 191 -11.31 -25.04 -18.67
CA ASP A 191 -11.73 -26.09 -19.61
C ASP A 191 -12.75 -25.61 -20.65
N THR A 192 -13.60 -24.64 -20.29
CA THR A 192 -14.74 -24.21 -21.13
C THR A 192 -14.72 -22.73 -21.50
N HIS A 193 -13.89 -21.92 -20.84
CA HIS A 193 -13.85 -20.47 -21.02
C HIS A 193 -12.49 -19.91 -20.57
N ALA A 194 -12.16 -18.73 -21.08
CA ALA A 194 -11.09 -17.89 -20.56
C ALA A 194 -11.67 -16.90 -19.55
N THR A 195 -10.94 -16.64 -18.46
CA THR A 195 -11.27 -15.61 -17.47
C THR A 195 -10.22 -14.52 -17.49
N PHE A 196 -10.64 -13.30 -17.82
CA PHE A 196 -9.82 -12.10 -17.86
C PHE A 196 -10.02 -11.31 -16.57
N MET A 197 -8.93 -11.01 -15.87
CA MET A 197 -8.94 -10.22 -14.64
C MET A 197 -8.59 -8.77 -14.95
N LEU A 198 -9.49 -7.85 -14.62
CA LEU A 198 -9.32 -6.42 -14.82
C LEU A 198 -9.26 -5.69 -13.48
N HIS A 199 -8.45 -4.64 -13.41
CA HIS A 199 -8.44 -3.70 -12.29
C HIS A 199 -9.03 -2.36 -12.72
N VAL A 200 -10.10 -1.94 -12.04
CA VAL A 200 -10.92 -0.82 -12.51
C VAL A 200 -11.23 0.14 -11.38
N ASP A 201 -11.07 1.44 -11.66
CA ASP A 201 -11.55 2.50 -10.78
C ASP A 201 -13.06 2.43 -10.61
N THR A 202 -13.55 2.75 -9.40
CA THR A 202 -14.99 2.85 -9.14
C THR A 202 -15.70 3.79 -10.11
N SER A 203 -15.05 4.89 -10.50
CA SER A 203 -15.61 5.87 -11.43
C SER A 203 -15.78 5.34 -12.85
N ARG A 204 -15.02 4.30 -13.24
CA ARG A 204 -15.01 3.74 -14.60
C ARG A 204 -15.67 2.36 -14.70
N LEU A 205 -16.27 1.89 -13.60
CA LEU A 205 -16.95 0.59 -13.55
C LEU A 205 -18.06 0.47 -14.60
N HIS A 206 -18.87 1.51 -14.76
CA HIS A 206 -19.98 1.45 -15.71
C HIS A 206 -19.47 1.40 -17.16
N ASP A 207 -18.44 2.18 -17.46
CA ASP A 207 -17.83 2.27 -18.79
C ASP A 207 -17.20 0.93 -19.20
N VAL A 208 -16.47 0.26 -18.29
CA VAL A 208 -15.85 -1.04 -18.62
C VAL A 208 -16.91 -2.12 -18.81
N GLU A 209 -17.98 -2.12 -18.01
CA GLU A 209 -19.06 -3.10 -18.11
C GLU A 209 -19.83 -2.93 -19.43
N ALA A 210 -20.09 -1.69 -19.84
CA ALA A 210 -20.69 -1.38 -21.13
C ALA A 210 -19.78 -1.83 -22.29
N TRP A 211 -18.49 -1.52 -22.20
CA TRP A 211 -17.49 -1.91 -23.19
C TRP A 211 -17.38 -3.44 -23.34
N ILE A 212 -17.34 -4.18 -22.22
CA ILE A 212 -17.34 -5.66 -22.23
C ILE A 212 -18.61 -6.19 -22.90
N ALA A 213 -19.77 -5.65 -22.53
CA ALA A 213 -21.05 -6.10 -23.05
C ALA A 213 -21.17 -5.88 -24.57
N GLU A 214 -20.68 -4.74 -25.07
CA GLU A 214 -20.64 -4.44 -26.51
C GLU A 214 -19.73 -5.43 -27.27
N LEU A 215 -18.51 -5.64 -26.78
CA LEU A 215 -17.54 -6.54 -27.44
C LEU A 215 -17.95 -8.00 -27.47
N THR A 216 -18.74 -8.43 -26.50
CA THR A 216 -19.15 -9.84 -26.34
C THR A 216 -20.60 -10.06 -26.72
N ASN A 217 -21.29 -9.05 -27.28
CA ASN A 217 -22.74 -9.11 -27.52
C ASN A 217 -23.55 -9.55 -26.28
N GLY A 218 -23.03 -9.27 -25.08
CA GLY A 218 -23.64 -9.65 -23.80
C GLY A 218 -23.51 -11.14 -23.42
N THR A 219 -22.63 -11.91 -24.06
CA THR A 219 -22.38 -13.33 -23.72
C THR A 219 -21.39 -13.47 -22.55
N ALA A 220 -20.56 -12.47 -22.29
CA ALA A 220 -19.63 -12.49 -21.17
C ALA A 220 -20.35 -12.58 -19.82
N ARG A 221 -19.79 -13.38 -18.91
CA ARG A 221 -20.17 -13.37 -17.50
C ARG A 221 -19.17 -12.53 -16.74
N VAL A 222 -19.64 -11.44 -16.14
CA VAL A 222 -18.82 -10.53 -15.33
C VAL A 222 -19.15 -10.73 -13.85
N SER A 223 -18.13 -10.97 -13.03
CA SER A 223 -18.24 -10.92 -11.57
C SER A 223 -17.27 -9.91 -10.99
N ARG A 224 -17.73 -9.15 -9.99
CA ARG A 224 -16.89 -8.24 -9.22
C ARG A 224 -16.35 -9.00 -8.00
N ALA A 225 -15.04 -9.01 -7.84
CA ALA A 225 -14.37 -9.59 -6.69
C ALA A 225 -13.96 -8.50 -5.68
N ASP A 226 -13.20 -8.89 -4.66
CA ASP A 226 -12.73 -8.00 -3.60
C ASP A 226 -11.91 -6.82 -4.13
N VAL A 227 -11.82 -5.78 -3.30
CA VAL A 227 -10.97 -4.62 -3.56
C VAL A 227 -9.52 -5.07 -3.58
N ILE A 228 -8.82 -4.71 -4.65
CA ILE A 228 -7.38 -4.93 -4.79
C ILE A 228 -6.65 -3.58 -4.69
N TRP A 229 -5.46 -3.59 -4.11
CA TRP A 229 -4.64 -2.38 -3.96
C TRP A 229 -3.58 -2.33 -5.05
N VAL A 230 -3.54 -1.24 -5.80
CA VAL A 230 -2.50 -0.96 -6.79
C VAL A 230 -1.58 0.12 -6.24
N ASP A 231 -0.29 -0.16 -6.18
CA ASP A 231 0.71 0.79 -5.72
C ASP A 231 1.16 1.70 -6.88
N VAL A 232 1.00 3.01 -6.69
CA VAL A 232 1.43 4.04 -7.64
C VAL A 232 2.60 4.82 -7.00
N PRO A 233 3.80 4.81 -7.60
CA PRO A 233 4.94 5.56 -7.07
C PRO A 233 4.65 7.05 -6.96
N VAL A 234 4.93 7.62 -5.78
CA VAL A 234 4.89 9.08 -5.58
C VAL A 234 6.24 9.65 -6.03
N ILE A 235 6.29 10.14 -7.27
CA ILE A 235 7.48 10.84 -7.76
C ILE A 235 7.54 12.19 -7.04
N ALA A 236 8.59 12.40 -6.24
CA ALA A 236 8.84 13.70 -5.65
C ALA A 236 8.98 14.72 -6.79
N ALA A 237 8.06 15.69 -6.87
CA ALA A 237 8.23 16.82 -7.78
C ALA A 237 9.59 17.45 -7.47
N ALA A 238 10.49 17.49 -8.45
CA ALA A 238 11.76 18.20 -8.33
C ALA A 238 11.44 19.61 -7.82
N THR A 239 11.84 19.89 -6.58
CA THR A 239 11.66 21.22 -6.00
C THR A 239 12.43 22.17 -6.88
N ARG A 240 11.73 23.04 -7.61
CA ARG A 240 12.36 24.22 -8.21
C ARG A 240 12.93 25.03 -7.06
N GLN A 241 14.24 24.96 -6.87
CA GLN A 241 14.95 25.99 -6.11
C GLN A 241 14.72 27.30 -6.86
N ALA A 242 13.88 28.17 -6.28
CA ALA A 242 13.85 29.56 -6.65
C ALA A 242 15.07 30.22 -5.99
N ASN A 243 15.85 30.90 -6.83
CA ASN A 243 16.98 31.77 -6.51
C ASN A 243 16.62 32.83 -5.46
#